data_AF-A0A194X2L9-F1
#
_entry.id   AF-A0A194X2L9-F1
#
_cell.length_a   1.000
_cell.length_b   1.000
_cell.length_c   1.000
_cell.angle_alpha   90.00
_cell.angle_beta   90.00
_cell.angle_gamma   90.00
#
_symmetry.space_group_name_H-M   'P 1'
#
loop_
_entity.id
_entity.type
_entity.pdbx_description
1 polymer ?
#
loop_
_entity_poly.entity_id
_entity_poly.type
_entity_poly.pdbx_seq_one_letter_code
_entity_poly.pdbx_strand_id
1 'polypeptide(L)'
;MWRVQNPAWKLLLRSLLERIEDALKLKANGRGITVRRTCLILYGAGSTIQQTTSASCDTSLRFGTLDIALPSKHDDVSFEFSHDGKSRIISTNGLSRYDCSATAWFSDVHMTSSPITAGHRFVLRYSLEHVTPGPVHFLLTADQSMACLRPILTSWLKQLPKVTHPVLGHILEESFDDDDLRDGIELEG
;
A
#
# COMPACT_ATOMS: atom_id res chain seq x y z
N MET A 1 12.52 -25.78 9.07
CA MET A 1 11.55 -24.98 8.29
C MET A 1 10.17 -25.14 8.93
N TRP A 2 9.61 -24.10 9.57
CA TRP A 2 8.30 -24.18 10.22
C TRP A 2 7.17 -24.31 9.17
N ARG A 3 5.97 -24.80 9.51
CA ARG A 3 4.81 -24.88 8.60
C ARG A 3 3.51 -24.73 9.39
N VAL A 4 2.63 -23.83 8.97
CA VAL A 4 1.27 -23.78 9.51
C VAL A 4 0.49 -24.97 8.95
N GLN A 5 0.06 -25.89 9.82
CA GLN A 5 -0.63 -27.12 9.42
C GLN A 5 -2.15 -27.03 9.51
N ASN A 6 -2.68 -26.04 10.25
CA ASN A 6 -4.12 -25.87 10.42
C ASN A 6 -4.77 -25.60 9.04
N PRO A 7 -5.69 -26.46 8.56
CA PRO A 7 -6.36 -26.25 7.28
C PRO A 7 -7.18 -24.96 7.23
N ALA A 8 -7.70 -24.49 8.37
CA ALA A 8 -8.40 -23.19 8.45
C ALA A 8 -7.50 -22.02 8.01
N TRP A 9 -6.18 -22.16 8.12
CA TRP A 9 -5.24 -21.14 7.65
C TRP A 9 -5.31 -20.93 6.14
N LYS A 10 -5.57 -22.00 5.37
CA LYS A 10 -5.74 -21.87 3.91
C LYS A 10 -7.00 -21.08 3.57
N LEU A 11 -8.08 -21.30 4.32
CA LEU A 11 -9.34 -20.56 4.14
C LEU A 11 -9.17 -19.08 4.51
N LEU A 12 -8.45 -18.79 5.60
CA LEU A 12 -8.13 -17.43 6.01
C LEU A 12 -7.28 -16.71 4.94
N LEU A 13 -6.22 -17.34 4.44
CA LEU A 13 -5.40 -16.74 3.38
C LEU A 13 -6.19 -16.47 2.12
N ARG A 14 -7.07 -17.40 1.71
CA ARG A 14 -7.94 -17.20 0.55
C ARG A 14 -8.88 -16.02 0.75
N SER A 15 -9.54 -15.94 1.90
CA SER A 15 -10.44 -14.83 2.24
C SER A 15 -9.70 -13.48 2.26
N LEU A 16 -8.48 -13.44 2.80
CA LEU A 16 -7.65 -12.24 2.80
C LEU A 16 -7.23 -11.84 1.39
N LEU A 17 -6.83 -12.79 0.55
CA LEU A 17 -6.44 -12.52 -0.83
C LEU A 17 -7.61 -11.95 -1.64
N GLU A 18 -8.80 -12.51 -1.51
CA GLU A 18 -10.01 -11.98 -2.18
C GLU A 18 -10.29 -10.52 -1.75
N ARG A 19 -10.17 -10.22 -0.44
CA ARG A 19 -10.32 -8.86 0.09
C ARG A 19 -9.24 -7.90 -0.41
N ILE A 20 -8.00 -8.36 -0.52
CA ILE A 20 -6.87 -7.56 -1.01
C ILE A 20 -7.04 -7.28 -2.51
N GLU A 21 -7.44 -8.28 -3.30
CA GLU A 21 -7.74 -8.12 -4.72
C GLU A 21 -8.80 -7.05 -4.96
N ASP A 22 -9.86 -7.05 -4.14
CA ASP A 22 -10.92 -6.04 -4.20
C ASP A 22 -10.44 -4.65 -3.76
N ALA A 23 -9.79 -4.57 -2.59
CA ALA A 23 -9.33 -3.29 -2.02
C ALA A 23 -8.30 -2.59 -2.92
N LEU A 24 -7.42 -3.35 -3.56
CA LEU A 24 -6.37 -2.83 -4.45
C LEU A 24 -6.81 -2.77 -5.92
N LYS A 25 -8.08 -3.12 -6.23
CA LYS A 25 -8.64 -3.15 -7.59
C LYS A 25 -7.82 -3.97 -8.59
N LEU A 26 -7.20 -5.05 -8.11
CA LEU A 26 -6.31 -5.88 -8.92
C LEU A 26 -7.07 -6.87 -9.80
N LYS A 27 -8.36 -7.15 -9.54
CA LYS A 27 -9.15 -8.11 -10.35
C LYS A 27 -9.19 -7.79 -11.84
N ALA A 28 -9.13 -6.50 -12.21
CA ALA A 28 -9.19 -6.06 -13.61
C ALA A 28 -7.99 -6.51 -14.46
N ASN A 29 -6.86 -6.90 -13.83
CA ASN A 29 -5.66 -7.29 -14.58
C ASN A 29 -5.67 -8.77 -15.04
N GLY A 30 -6.59 -9.60 -14.53
CA GLY A 30 -6.69 -11.02 -14.88
C GLY A 30 -5.47 -11.87 -14.51
N ARG A 31 -4.53 -11.35 -13.72
CA ARG A 31 -3.27 -12.04 -13.37
C ARG A 31 -3.36 -12.88 -12.11
N GLY A 32 -4.37 -12.62 -11.28
CA GLY A 32 -4.55 -13.25 -9.96
C GLY A 32 -3.44 -12.91 -8.96
N ILE A 33 -3.71 -13.15 -7.69
CA ILE A 33 -2.75 -12.95 -6.60
C ILE A 33 -2.51 -14.26 -5.85
N THR A 34 -1.27 -14.48 -5.45
CA THR A 34 -0.85 -15.55 -4.54
C THR A 34 0.07 -15.01 -3.45
N VAL A 35 0.31 -15.82 -2.43
CA VAL A 35 1.23 -15.50 -1.34
C VAL A 35 2.35 -16.51 -1.26
N ARG A 36 3.59 -16.00 -1.18
CA ARG A 36 4.75 -16.81 -0.85
C ARG A 36 5.22 -16.47 0.55
N ARG A 37 5.15 -17.45 1.44
CA ARG A 37 5.58 -17.29 2.83
C ARG A 37 7.06 -16.98 2.92
N THR A 38 7.40 -15.96 3.71
CA THR A 38 8.78 -15.46 3.83
C THR A 38 9.38 -15.81 5.18
N CYS A 39 8.83 -15.30 6.28
CA CYS A 39 9.40 -15.47 7.61
C CYS A 39 8.35 -15.39 8.73
N LEU A 40 8.72 -15.88 9.90
CA LEU A 40 8.00 -15.70 11.17
C LEU A 40 8.85 -14.75 12.00
N ILE A 41 8.25 -13.66 12.45
CA ILE A 41 8.95 -12.58 13.16
C ILE A 41 8.34 -12.46 14.56
N LEU A 42 9.22 -12.34 15.56
CA LEU A 42 8.86 -12.07 16.94
C LEU A 42 9.42 -10.71 17.32
N TYR A 43 8.54 -9.77 17.64
CA TYR A 43 8.91 -8.48 18.19
C TYR A 43 8.66 -8.48 19.70
N GLY A 44 9.64 -7.98 20.46
CA GLY A 44 9.55 -7.82 21.91
C GLY A 44 9.43 -6.35 22.32
N ALA A 45 9.38 -6.11 23.62
CA ALA A 45 9.40 -4.75 24.18
C ALA A 45 10.62 -3.95 23.71
N GLY A 46 10.43 -2.68 23.39
CA GLY A 46 11.41 -1.77 22.80
C GLY A 46 11.63 -1.93 21.30
N SER A 47 10.99 -2.91 20.65
CA SER A 47 11.15 -3.10 19.20
C SER A 47 10.38 -2.06 18.41
N THR A 48 11.04 -1.44 17.44
CA THR A 48 10.42 -0.60 16.41
C THR A 48 10.43 -1.37 15.10
N ILE A 49 9.32 -1.33 14.36
CA ILE A 49 9.21 -1.97 13.05
C ILE A 49 9.49 -0.92 12.00
N GLN A 50 10.51 -1.14 11.19
CA GLN A 50 10.80 -0.32 10.03
C GLN A 50 11.02 -1.23 8.83
N GLN A 51 10.25 -1.00 7.77
CA GLN A 51 10.45 -1.62 6.48
C GLN A 51 10.58 -0.55 5.42
N THR A 52 11.82 -0.42 4.96
CA THR A 52 12.15 0.44 3.83
C THR A 52 11.95 -0.33 2.53
N THR A 53 11.38 0.37 1.55
CA THR A 53 11.32 -0.02 0.14
C THR A 53 12.66 -0.60 -0.31
N SER A 54 12.73 -1.91 -0.51
CA SER A 54 13.88 -2.52 -1.17
C SER A 54 13.66 -2.39 -2.67
N ALA A 55 14.43 -1.52 -3.33
CA ALA A 55 14.34 -1.24 -4.76
C ALA A 55 14.54 -2.47 -5.67
N SER A 56 15.10 -3.57 -5.16
CA SER A 56 15.26 -4.81 -5.90
C SER A 56 14.09 -5.77 -5.63
N CYS A 57 12.98 -5.53 -6.33
CA CYS A 57 12.02 -6.61 -6.56
C CYS A 57 12.65 -7.57 -7.58
N ASP A 58 13.52 -8.47 -7.12
CA ASP A 58 14.31 -9.41 -7.95
C ASP A 58 13.47 -10.37 -8.80
N THR A 59 12.15 -10.35 -8.65
CA THR A 59 11.22 -11.19 -9.39
C THR A 59 10.05 -10.35 -9.89
N SER A 60 9.76 -10.41 -11.20
CA SER A 60 8.63 -9.74 -11.87
C SER A 60 7.22 -10.14 -11.37
N LEU A 61 7.16 -10.99 -10.34
CA LEU A 61 5.94 -11.50 -9.73
C LEU A 61 5.62 -10.81 -8.41
N ARG A 62 6.61 -10.45 -7.58
CA ARG A 62 6.36 -9.83 -6.28
C ARG A 62 5.95 -8.37 -6.47
N PHE A 63 4.93 -7.94 -5.74
CA PHE A 63 4.48 -6.54 -5.78
C PHE A 63 4.22 -5.96 -4.39
N GLY A 64 4.09 -6.79 -3.35
CA GLY A 64 3.81 -6.29 -2.00
C GLY A 64 4.18 -7.26 -0.88
N THR A 65 3.79 -6.86 0.33
CA THR A 65 3.94 -7.65 1.56
C THR A 65 2.58 -7.79 2.24
N LEU A 66 2.32 -8.95 2.81
CA LEU A 66 1.20 -9.23 3.71
C LEU A 66 1.75 -9.72 5.04
N ASP A 67 1.47 -8.98 6.10
CA ASP A 67 1.75 -9.39 7.47
C ASP A 67 0.45 -9.80 8.15
N ILE A 68 0.47 -10.98 8.79
CA ILE A 68 -0.61 -11.44 9.64
C ILE A 68 -0.06 -11.55 11.06
N ALA A 69 -0.49 -10.62 11.91
CA ALA A 69 -0.22 -10.71 13.34
C ALA A 69 -1.14 -11.74 13.97
N LEU A 70 -0.54 -12.67 14.70
CA LEU A 70 -1.25 -13.69 15.47
C LEU A 70 -1.71 -13.11 16.81
N PRO A 71 -2.73 -13.70 17.46
CA PRO A 71 -3.19 -13.24 18.75
C PRO A 71 -2.07 -13.35 19.77
N SER A 72 -1.62 -12.21 20.29
CA SER A 72 -0.57 -12.15 21.30
C SER A 72 -0.70 -10.89 22.13
N LYS A 73 -0.43 -11.01 23.44
CA LYS A 73 -0.51 -9.87 24.35
C LYS A 73 0.64 -8.89 24.05
N HIS A 74 0.29 -7.75 23.48
CA HIS A 74 1.16 -6.59 23.30
C HIS A 74 0.34 -5.30 23.37
N ASP A 75 1.01 -4.19 23.69
CA ASP A 75 0.40 -2.85 23.67
C ASP A 75 -0.01 -2.45 22.25
N ASP A 76 -0.90 -1.47 22.13
CA ASP A 76 -1.34 -1.02 20.82
C ASP A 76 -0.19 -0.40 20.04
N VAL A 77 -0.09 -0.80 18.77
CA VAL A 77 0.94 -0.37 17.84
C VAL A 77 0.27 0.42 16.72
N SER A 78 0.78 1.62 16.48
CA SER A 78 0.42 2.44 15.33
C SER A 78 1.42 2.21 14.21
N PHE A 79 0.91 1.98 13.01
CA PHE A 79 1.69 1.81 11.79
C PHE A 79 1.48 3.02 10.90
N GLU A 80 2.57 3.66 10.48
CA GLU A 80 2.54 4.69 9.47
C GLU A 80 3.00 4.09 8.13
N PHE A 81 2.13 4.23 7.13
CA PHE A 81 2.40 3.85 5.75
C PHE A 81 2.57 5.13 4.94
N SER A 82 3.75 5.32 4.36
CA SER A 82 4.05 6.49 3.54
C SER A 82 4.47 6.12 2.12
N HIS A 83 3.95 6.89 1.16
CA HIS A 83 4.26 6.78 -0.25
C HIS A 83 4.01 8.12 -0.94
N ASP A 84 4.95 8.58 -1.75
CA ASP A 84 4.82 9.80 -2.56
C ASP A 84 4.34 11.03 -1.76
N GLY A 85 5.00 11.29 -0.63
CA GLY A 85 4.68 12.43 0.25
C GLY A 85 3.37 12.31 1.05
N LYS A 86 2.58 11.24 0.84
CA LYS A 86 1.34 10.99 1.59
C LYS A 86 1.60 9.93 2.65
N SER A 87 1.07 10.13 3.86
CA SER A 87 1.10 9.12 4.92
C SER A 87 -0.29 8.78 5.44
N ARG A 88 -0.43 7.56 5.95
CA ARG A 88 -1.63 7.04 6.61
C ARG A 88 -1.22 6.28 7.85
N ILE A 89 -1.87 6.61 8.97
CA ILE A 89 -1.64 5.95 10.25
C ILE A 89 -2.78 4.97 10.52
N ILE A 90 -2.44 3.75 10.90
CA ILE A 90 -3.38 2.69 11.26
C ILE A 90 -2.93 2.08 12.58
N SER A 91 -3.81 2.02 13.58
CA SER A 91 -3.49 1.45 14.89
C SER A 91 -4.13 0.08 15.09
N THR A 92 -3.47 -0.80 15.84
CA THR A 92 -4.12 -1.99 16.39
C THR A 92 -5.11 -1.52 17.46
N ASN A 93 -6.39 -1.86 17.29
CA ASN A 93 -7.48 -1.26 18.06
C ASN A 93 -7.76 -2.03 19.39
N GLY A 94 -6.73 -2.38 20.16
CA GLY A 94 -6.86 -3.12 21.43
C GLY A 94 -7.15 -4.62 21.31
N LEU A 95 -7.37 -5.14 20.10
CA LEU A 95 -7.74 -6.55 19.86
C LEU A 95 -6.52 -7.50 19.74
N SER A 96 -5.31 -6.97 19.93
CA SER A 96 -4.03 -7.70 19.73
C SER A 96 -3.95 -9.04 20.47
N ARG A 97 -4.51 -9.09 21.69
CA ARG A 97 -4.44 -10.28 22.55
C ARG A 97 -5.29 -11.44 22.04
N TYR A 98 -6.40 -11.16 21.36
CA TYR A 98 -7.46 -12.14 21.12
C TYR A 98 -7.69 -12.43 19.64
N ASP A 99 -7.41 -11.47 18.75
CA ASP A 99 -7.68 -11.60 17.33
C ASP A 99 -6.42 -11.53 16.47
N CYS A 100 -6.53 -12.11 15.28
CA CYS A 100 -5.55 -11.90 14.22
C CYS A 100 -5.81 -10.56 13.52
N SER A 101 -4.76 -9.81 13.22
CA SER A 101 -4.85 -8.64 12.33
C SER A 101 -4.00 -8.87 11.09
N ALA A 102 -4.52 -8.50 9.92
CA ALA A 102 -3.80 -8.61 8.67
C ALA A 102 -3.59 -7.23 8.05
N THR A 103 -2.36 -6.95 7.61
CA THR A 103 -2.01 -5.70 6.94
C THR A 103 -1.25 -6.02 5.66
N ALA A 104 -1.65 -5.39 4.56
CA ALA A 104 -1.04 -5.57 3.25
C ALA A 104 -0.68 -4.22 2.63
N TRP A 105 0.48 -4.14 2.00
CA TRP A 105 0.96 -2.91 1.34
C TRP A 105 1.87 -3.26 0.15
N PHE A 106 1.99 -2.30 -0.78
CA PHE A 106 2.87 -2.42 -1.95
C PHE A 106 4.35 -2.29 -1.57
N SER A 107 5.23 -2.79 -2.43
CA SER A 107 6.68 -2.86 -2.12
C SER A 107 7.37 -1.50 -2.11
N ASP A 108 6.78 -0.50 -2.73
CA ASP A 108 7.20 0.89 -2.78
C ASP A 108 6.72 1.73 -1.58
N VAL A 109 5.76 1.22 -0.80
CA VAL A 109 5.27 1.85 0.43
C VAL A 109 6.28 1.65 1.56
N HIS A 110 6.69 2.76 2.17
CA HIS A 110 7.49 2.74 3.38
C HIS A 110 6.57 2.50 4.59
N MET A 111 6.96 1.59 5.48
CA MET A 111 6.19 1.28 6.69
C MET A 111 7.06 1.46 7.93
N THR A 112 6.59 2.25 8.87
CA THR A 112 7.15 2.38 10.22
C THR A 112 6.08 2.06 11.26
N SER A 113 6.50 1.72 12.47
CA SER A 113 5.59 1.58 13.60
C SER A 113 6.03 2.42 14.79
N SER A 114 5.09 2.72 15.70
CA SER A 114 5.43 3.08 17.06
C SER A 114 6.18 1.92 17.74
N PRO A 115 7.05 2.19 18.73
CA PRO A 115 7.70 1.14 19.51
C PRO A 115 6.67 0.27 20.24
N ILE A 116 6.93 -1.03 20.32
CA ILE A 116 6.17 -1.94 21.18
C ILE A 116 6.68 -1.74 22.61
N THR A 117 5.89 -1.14 23.49
CA THR A 117 6.33 -0.82 24.87
C THR A 117 6.24 -2.01 25.82
N ALA A 118 5.24 -2.89 25.65
CA ALA A 118 5.10 -4.10 26.43
C ALA A 118 4.56 -5.29 25.62
N GLY A 119 4.92 -6.48 26.08
CA GLY A 119 4.47 -7.75 25.50
C GLY A 119 5.28 -8.19 24.29
N HIS A 120 4.68 -9.10 23.51
CA HIS A 120 5.30 -9.68 22.33
C HIS A 120 4.32 -9.73 21.17
N ARG A 121 4.78 -9.37 19.98
CA ARG A 121 3.99 -9.42 18.74
C ARG A 121 4.55 -10.50 17.82
N PHE A 122 3.72 -11.48 17.50
CA PHE A 122 4.07 -12.56 16.57
C PHE A 122 3.48 -12.27 15.19
N VAL A 123 4.32 -12.23 14.16
CA VAL A 123 3.90 -11.89 12.79
C VAL A 123 4.34 -12.96 11.80
N LEU A 124 3.38 -13.43 11.01
CA LEU A 124 3.62 -14.25 9.83
C LEU A 124 3.69 -13.35 8.60
N ARG A 125 4.87 -13.28 7.98
CA ARG A 125 5.12 -12.45 6.80
C ARG A 125 5.05 -13.26 5.51
N TYR A 126 4.34 -12.70 4.55
CA TYR A 126 4.15 -13.21 3.20
C TYR A 126 4.55 -12.17 2.16
N SER A 127 5.20 -12.62 1.10
CA SER A 127 5.35 -11.93 -0.17
C SER A 127 4.01 -12.00 -0.92
N LEU A 128 3.50 -10.87 -1.38
CA LEU A 128 2.37 -10.84 -2.32
C LEU A 128 2.93 -10.90 -3.75
N GLU A 129 2.45 -11.88 -4.50
CA GLU A 129 2.95 -12.20 -5.84
C GLU A 129 1.80 -12.33 -6.84
N HIS A 130 2.01 -11.91 -8.08
CA HIS A 130 1.12 -12.24 -9.19
C HIS A 130 1.26 -13.71 -9.59
N VAL A 131 0.16 -14.36 -9.98
CA VAL A 131 0.21 -15.74 -10.47
C VAL A 131 0.87 -15.80 -11.84
N THR A 132 0.57 -14.83 -12.72
CA THR A 132 1.19 -14.70 -14.03
C THR A 132 2.18 -13.53 -14.09
N PRO A 133 3.32 -13.70 -14.79
CA PRO A 133 4.29 -12.61 -15.00
C PRO A 133 3.73 -11.51 -15.90
N GLY A 134 4.26 -10.30 -15.74
CA GLY A 134 3.77 -9.08 -16.37
C GLY A 134 4.29 -7.84 -15.64
N PRO A 135 3.89 -6.62 -16.06
CA PRO A 135 4.36 -5.38 -15.44
C PRO A 135 4.08 -5.37 -13.94
N VAL A 136 5.09 -5.14 -13.10
CA VAL A 136 4.90 -5.08 -11.65
C VAL A 136 4.07 -3.85 -11.32
N HIS A 137 2.97 -4.02 -10.59
CA HIS A 137 2.16 -2.90 -10.14
C HIS A 137 2.80 -2.28 -8.91
N PHE A 138 3.19 -1.02 -9.05
CA PHE A 138 3.55 -0.11 -7.98
C PHE A 138 2.41 0.90 -7.80
N LEU A 139 2.31 1.49 -6.62
CA LEU A 139 1.44 2.64 -6.44
C LEU A 139 2.04 3.78 -7.27
N LEU A 140 1.38 4.20 -8.34
CA LEU A 140 1.92 5.26 -9.18
C LEU A 140 2.09 6.53 -8.34
N THR A 141 3.25 7.17 -8.45
CA THR A 141 3.39 8.54 -7.94
C THR A 141 2.51 9.49 -8.74
N ALA A 142 2.25 10.68 -8.21
CA ALA A 142 1.54 11.73 -8.93
C ALA A 142 2.22 12.03 -10.27
N ASP A 143 3.55 12.16 -10.28
CA ASP A 143 4.34 12.40 -11.47
C ASP A 143 4.21 11.28 -12.51
N GLN A 144 4.26 10.02 -12.07
CA GLN A 144 4.11 8.86 -12.96
C GLN A 144 2.69 8.76 -13.52
N SER A 145 1.67 9.04 -12.70
CA SER A 145 0.28 9.09 -13.13
C SER A 145 0.07 10.17 -14.19
N MET A 146 0.63 11.36 -13.96
CA MET A 146 0.60 12.48 -14.91
C MET A 146 1.36 12.16 -16.20
N ALA A 147 2.53 11.51 -16.11
CA ALA A 147 3.29 11.08 -17.27
C ALA A 147 2.53 10.04 -18.11
N CYS A 148 1.75 9.14 -17.49
CA CYS A 148 0.91 8.19 -18.20
C CYS A 148 -0.35 8.82 -18.81
N LEU A 149 -0.94 9.82 -18.17
CA LEU A 149 -2.12 10.54 -18.68
C LEU A 149 -1.77 11.51 -19.82
N ARG A 150 -0.58 12.11 -19.79
CA ARG A 150 -0.15 13.13 -20.75
C ARG A 150 -0.25 12.68 -22.22
N PRO A 151 0.19 11.48 -22.63
CA PRO A 151 -0.01 10.99 -24.00
C PRO A 151 -1.48 10.84 -24.40
N ILE A 152 -2.33 10.38 -23.47
CA ILE A 152 -3.76 10.17 -23.70
C ILE A 152 -4.44 11.53 -23.93
N LEU A 153 -4.22 12.48 -23.01
CA LEU A 153 -4.76 13.83 -23.11
C LEU A 153 -4.24 14.54 -24.37
N THR A 154 -2.95 14.39 -24.69
CA THR A 154 -2.35 14.96 -25.91
C THR A 154 -2.98 14.37 -27.17
N SER A 155 -3.27 13.07 -27.19
CA SER A 155 -3.97 12.42 -28.30
C SER A 155 -5.39 12.96 -28.46
N TRP A 156 -6.13 13.12 -27.36
CA TRP A 156 -7.48 13.68 -27.36
C TRP A 156 -7.49 15.14 -27.83
N LEU A 157 -6.57 15.97 -27.32
CA LEU A 157 -6.40 17.36 -27.77
C LEU A 157 -6.11 17.46 -29.27
N LYS A 158 -5.29 16.56 -29.83
CA LYS A 158 -5.04 16.47 -31.28
C LYS A 158 -6.25 16.00 -32.09
N GLN A 159 -7.22 15.35 -31.45
CA GLN A 159 -8.44 14.87 -32.08
C GLN A 159 -9.60 15.87 -31.96
N LEU A 160 -9.55 16.84 -31.04
CA LEU A 160 -10.55 17.92 -30.93
C LEU A 160 -10.86 18.63 -32.27
N PRO A 161 -9.89 18.94 -33.14
CA PRO A 161 -10.18 19.56 -34.44
C PRO A 161 -10.94 18.66 -35.42
N LYS A 162 -11.03 17.35 -35.15
CA LYS A 162 -11.70 16.35 -35.99
C LYS A 162 -13.13 16.05 -35.54
N VAL A 163 -13.53 16.50 -34.36
CA VAL A 163 -14.87 16.26 -33.80
C VAL A 163 -15.79 17.40 -34.24
N THR A 164 -16.76 17.09 -35.09
CA THR A 164 -17.67 18.07 -35.74
C THR A 164 -18.84 18.52 -34.83
N HIS A 165 -18.88 18.08 -33.58
CA HIS A 165 -19.91 18.46 -32.61
C HIS A 165 -19.28 19.24 -31.44
N PRO A 166 -19.93 20.31 -30.95
CA PRO A 166 -19.39 21.12 -29.86
C PRO A 166 -19.39 20.29 -28.57
N VAL A 167 -18.24 19.72 -28.23
CA VAL A 167 -18.02 19.09 -26.92
C VAL A 167 -17.61 20.20 -25.96
N LEU A 168 -18.41 20.37 -24.91
CA LEU A 168 -18.18 21.34 -23.84
C LEU A 168 -17.06 20.80 -22.93
N GLY A 169 -15.81 21.05 -23.32
CA GLY A 169 -14.63 20.71 -22.53
C GLY A 169 -14.17 21.93 -21.74
N HIS A 170 -14.38 21.93 -20.43
CA HIS A 170 -13.72 22.89 -19.54
C HIS A 170 -12.29 22.42 -19.28
N ILE A 171 -11.32 23.29 -19.60
CA ILE A 171 -9.94 23.14 -19.15
C ILE A 171 -9.92 23.60 -17.69
N LEU A 172 -9.55 22.71 -16.77
CA LEU A 172 -9.20 23.10 -15.41
C LEU A 172 -7.79 23.70 -15.46
N GLU A 173 -7.72 25.01 -15.72
CA GLU A 173 -6.55 25.81 -15.40
C GLU A 173 -6.61 26.10 -13.90
N GLU A 174 -5.97 25.25 -13.11
CA GLU A 174 -5.61 25.60 -11.73
C GLU A 174 -4.21 26.21 -11.81
N SER A 175 -4.14 27.54 -11.94
CA SER A 175 -2.92 28.28 -11.71
C SER A 175 -2.66 28.29 -10.21
N PHE A 176 -1.71 27.48 -9.76
CA PHE A 176 -1.11 27.70 -8.45
C PHE A 176 -0.25 28.96 -8.57
N ASP A 177 -0.77 30.09 -8.09
CA ASP A 177 0.04 31.28 -7.89
C ASP A 177 1.03 30.98 -6.75
N ASP A 178 2.32 31.16 -7.02
CA ASP A 178 3.40 31.01 -6.03
C ASP A 178 3.27 32.00 -4.85
N ASP A 179 2.35 32.97 -4.92
CA ASP A 179 2.05 33.94 -3.85
C ASP A 179 1.12 33.38 -2.75
N ASP A 180 0.35 32.31 -3.01
CA ASP A 180 -0.51 31.69 -1.98
C ASP A 180 0.29 30.87 -0.95
N LEU A 181 1.62 30.76 -1.13
CA LEU A 181 2.54 30.08 -0.20
C LEU A 181 3.25 31.04 0.78
N ARG A 182 2.90 32.34 0.82
CA ARG A 182 3.57 33.30 1.72
C ARG A 182 2.73 33.99 2.78
N ASP A 183 1.40 34.02 2.69
CA ASP A 183 0.57 34.65 3.72
C ASP A 183 0.10 33.63 4.76
N GLY A 184 0.99 33.33 5.72
CA GLY A 184 0.67 32.43 6.81
C GLY A 184 1.58 32.47 8.02
N ILE A 185 2.44 33.47 8.20
CA ILE A 185 3.11 33.73 9.50
C ILE A 185 3.35 35.24 9.67
N GLU A 186 2.39 35.93 10.29
CA GLU A 186 2.65 36.89 11.38
C GLU A 186 1.32 37.26 12.05
N LEU A 187 1.05 36.62 13.19
CA LEU A 187 0.08 37.09 14.18
C LEU A 187 0.86 37.82 15.27
N GLU A 188 0.48 39.09 15.47
CA GLU A 188 0.56 39.94 16.66
C GLU A 188 1.67 39.70 17.71
N GLY A 189 2.45 40.77 17.92
CA GLY A 189 3.25 41.05 19.11
C GLY A 189 3.75 42.48 19.08
#